data_AF-A0A2V5LE89-F1
#
_entry.id   AF-A0A2V5LE89-F1
#
_cell.length_a   1.000
_cell.length_b   1.000
_cell.length_c   1.000
_cell.angle_alpha   90.00
_cell.angle_beta   90.00
_cell.angle_gamma   90.00
#
_symmetry.space_group_name_H-M   'P 1'
#
loop_
_entity.id
_entity.type
_entity.pdbx_description
1 polymer ?
#
loop_
_entity_poly.entity_id
_entity_poly.type
_entity_poly.pdbx_seq_one_letter_code
_entity_poly.pdbx_strand_id
1 'polypeptide(L)'
;TAEGQAALLSLTTGGFNTGIGLLSLRSNTTSSFNTAVGAGTLLANTADGNTATGAGALLSNTVGEGNTANGAFALFSNTGFGNSNTAIGSRALLSNTAGSENTASGSGALTSNTIGNRNTATGASTLVVNTADNNTATGFAALFINATGTSNTATGAFALRNNTASNNTATGFNALFSNTSGFSNTANGASALTSNTEGVFNTAVGDSALSTNSTGGANTAIGVGALSSNSTGGSNTAIGVDALNNNDTASNNTAVGVFALSSNTVGIQNTAIGAGALANNTGSANTATGFEALTNATGPGNTANGSSALSSDTIGMFNTAIGWDALAQNTMGSHNVALGDDAGINVTTASNVICIGADIVGENLANRWKK
;
A
#
# COMPACT_ATOMS: atom_id res chain seq x y z
N THR A 1 11.43 21.83 -43.69
CA THR A 1 12.77 21.36 -44.09
C THR A 1 12.71 19.88 -44.43
N ALA A 2 13.31 19.44 -45.52
CA ALA A 2 13.35 18.02 -45.90
C ALA A 2 14.78 17.63 -46.30
N GLU A 3 15.33 16.57 -45.70
CA GLU A 3 16.64 16.00 -46.02
C GLU A 3 16.58 14.47 -46.02
N GLY A 4 17.15 13.83 -47.04
CA GLY A 4 17.12 12.37 -47.19
C GLY A 4 16.08 11.86 -48.19
N GLN A 5 16.16 10.57 -48.51
CA GLN A 5 15.34 9.95 -49.55
C GLN A 5 13.86 9.92 -49.17
N ALA A 6 13.02 10.53 -50.01
CA ALA A 6 11.56 10.56 -49.88
C ALA A 6 11.05 11.18 -48.56
N ALA A 7 11.82 12.08 -47.95
CA ALA A 7 11.36 12.88 -46.82
C ALA A 7 10.31 13.91 -47.30
N LEU A 8 9.17 14.02 -46.59
CA LEU A 8 8.05 14.92 -46.93
C LEU A 8 7.52 14.79 -48.37
N LEU A 9 7.64 13.60 -48.98
CA LEU A 9 7.34 13.38 -50.40
C LEU A 9 5.89 13.72 -50.79
N SER A 10 4.92 13.51 -49.89
CA SER A 10 3.49 13.66 -50.20
C SER A 10 2.88 14.99 -49.75
N LEU A 11 3.66 15.94 -49.25
CA LEU A 11 3.16 17.19 -48.67
C LEU A 11 2.51 18.09 -49.75
N THR A 12 1.26 18.50 -49.52
CA THR A 12 0.49 19.38 -50.41
C THR A 12 0.21 20.74 -49.80
N THR A 13 -0.44 20.80 -48.63
CA THR A 13 -0.88 22.07 -48.01
C THR A 13 -0.39 22.28 -46.57
N GLY A 14 0.18 21.26 -45.93
CA GLY A 14 0.69 21.37 -44.56
C GLY A 14 1.96 22.22 -44.45
N GLY A 15 2.13 22.96 -43.35
CA GLY A 15 3.22 23.89 -43.14
C GLY A 15 4.15 23.52 -41.98
N PHE A 16 5.34 24.15 -41.94
CA PHE A 16 6.25 24.10 -40.78
C PHE A 16 6.73 22.69 -40.36
N ASN A 17 6.77 21.75 -41.31
CA ASN A 17 7.26 20.40 -41.06
C ASN A 17 8.78 20.30 -41.27
N THR A 18 9.46 19.50 -40.44
CA THR A 18 10.86 19.11 -40.58
C THR A 18 10.97 17.60 -40.70
N GLY A 19 11.50 17.09 -41.82
CA GLY A 19 11.76 15.66 -42.04
C GLY A 19 13.22 15.43 -42.42
N ILE A 20 13.94 14.65 -41.63
CA ILE A 20 15.34 14.28 -41.86
C ILE A 20 15.44 12.76 -41.80
N GLY A 21 15.97 12.15 -42.86
CA GLY A 21 16.18 10.70 -42.98
C GLY A 21 15.27 10.01 -44.01
N LEU A 22 15.51 8.70 -44.17
CA LEU A 22 14.80 7.87 -45.14
C LEU A 22 13.31 7.75 -44.80
N LEU A 23 12.46 8.15 -45.75
CA LEU A 23 10.98 8.05 -45.67
C LEU A 23 10.37 8.82 -44.47
N SER A 24 11.08 9.80 -43.91
CA SER A 24 10.57 10.64 -42.82
C SER A 24 9.36 11.46 -43.27
N LEU A 25 8.25 11.39 -42.53
CA LEU A 25 6.98 12.06 -42.88
C LEU A 25 6.46 11.72 -44.30
N ARG A 26 6.69 10.49 -44.78
CA ARG A 26 6.33 10.11 -46.16
C ARG A 26 4.86 10.31 -46.49
N SER A 27 3.95 9.85 -45.63
CA SER A 27 2.50 9.91 -45.87
C SER A 27 1.86 11.26 -45.51
N ASN A 28 2.64 12.23 -45.02
CA ASN A 28 2.08 13.51 -44.63
C ASN A 28 1.64 14.32 -45.85
N THR A 29 0.34 14.58 -45.98
CA THR A 29 -0.25 15.38 -47.07
C THR A 29 -0.59 16.79 -46.63
N THR A 30 -1.42 16.94 -45.59
CA THR A 30 -1.99 18.22 -45.17
C THR A 30 -1.57 18.67 -43.78
N SER A 31 -0.88 17.82 -43.00
CA SER A 31 -0.60 18.09 -41.58
C SER A 31 0.61 19.02 -41.39
N SER A 32 0.59 19.78 -40.31
CA SER A 32 1.53 20.86 -39.99
C SER A 32 2.27 20.64 -38.67
N PHE A 33 3.37 21.38 -38.49
CA PHE A 33 4.15 21.45 -37.24
C PHE A 33 4.76 20.12 -36.78
N ASN A 34 5.05 19.19 -37.70
CA ASN A 34 5.68 17.92 -37.36
C ASN A 34 7.21 17.98 -37.47
N THR A 35 7.91 17.32 -36.54
CA THR A 35 9.38 17.16 -36.56
C THR A 35 9.74 15.67 -36.57
N ALA A 36 10.42 15.19 -37.61
CA ALA A 36 10.77 13.79 -37.81
C ALA A 36 12.28 13.65 -38.12
N VAL A 37 13.04 12.98 -37.26
CA VAL A 37 14.49 12.77 -37.44
C VAL A 37 14.85 11.29 -37.24
N GLY A 38 15.18 10.59 -38.31
CA GLY A 38 15.53 9.17 -38.28
C GLY A 38 14.99 8.41 -39.50
N ALA A 39 15.29 7.11 -39.61
CA ALA A 39 14.69 6.30 -40.67
C ALA A 39 13.25 5.91 -40.30
N GLY A 40 12.29 6.17 -41.18
CA GLY A 40 10.88 5.79 -40.99
C GLY A 40 10.17 6.53 -39.86
N THR A 41 10.71 7.65 -39.37
CA THR A 41 10.02 8.47 -38.36
C THR A 41 8.77 9.11 -38.94
N LEU A 42 7.65 9.01 -38.22
CA LEU A 42 6.36 9.59 -38.66
C LEU A 42 5.93 9.12 -40.07
N LEU A 43 6.29 7.89 -40.47
CA LEU A 43 6.09 7.38 -41.83
C LEU A 43 4.64 7.49 -42.29
N ALA A 44 3.70 7.03 -41.46
CA ALA A 44 2.26 7.02 -41.75
C ALA A 44 1.53 8.23 -41.17
N ASN A 45 2.24 9.29 -40.76
CA ASN A 45 1.66 10.43 -40.09
C ASN A 45 0.69 11.22 -40.96
N THR A 46 -0.55 11.38 -40.50
CA THR A 46 -1.54 12.31 -41.09
C THR A 46 -2.10 13.34 -40.10
N ALA A 47 -1.45 13.53 -38.95
CA ALA A 47 -1.89 14.42 -37.86
C ALA A 47 -0.88 15.53 -37.53
N ASP A 48 -1.34 16.58 -36.85
CA ASP A 48 -0.56 17.79 -36.56
C ASP A 48 0.29 17.67 -35.28
N GLY A 49 1.38 18.45 -35.23
CA GLY A 49 2.09 18.76 -34.00
C GLY A 49 2.89 17.60 -33.38
N ASN A 50 3.30 16.61 -34.17
CA ASN A 50 4.04 15.45 -33.65
C ASN A 50 5.56 15.62 -33.76
N THR A 51 6.30 15.25 -32.71
CA THR A 51 7.77 15.25 -32.68
C THR A 51 8.30 13.83 -32.50
N ALA A 52 9.13 13.35 -33.42
CA ALA A 52 9.69 12.00 -33.42
C ALA A 52 11.19 12.01 -33.74
N THR A 53 11.99 11.35 -32.91
CA THR A 53 13.44 11.20 -33.09
C THR A 53 13.87 9.75 -32.80
N GLY A 54 14.63 9.14 -33.72
CA GLY A 54 15.07 7.74 -33.64
C GLY A 54 14.38 6.82 -34.65
N ALA A 55 15.05 5.73 -35.05
CA ALA A 55 14.53 4.84 -36.09
C ALA A 55 13.16 4.26 -35.73
N GLY A 56 12.18 4.43 -36.63
CA GLY A 56 10.81 3.96 -36.46
C GLY A 56 10.03 4.63 -35.31
N ALA A 57 10.50 5.75 -34.75
CA ALA A 57 9.71 6.50 -33.77
C ALA A 57 8.43 7.06 -34.42
N LEU A 58 7.28 6.86 -33.78
CA LEU A 58 5.97 7.24 -34.29
C LEU A 58 5.64 6.74 -35.71
N LEU A 59 6.16 5.56 -36.10
CA LEU A 59 6.07 5.07 -37.49
C LEU A 59 4.62 4.96 -38.00
N SER A 60 3.70 4.46 -37.17
CA SER A 60 2.30 4.26 -37.50
C SER A 60 1.38 5.19 -36.69
N ASN A 61 1.40 6.49 -36.98
CA ASN A 61 0.51 7.48 -36.36
C ASN A 61 -0.54 8.02 -37.35
N THR A 62 -1.75 7.48 -37.39
CA THR A 62 -2.73 7.92 -38.41
C THR A 62 -3.45 9.22 -38.01
N VAL A 63 -3.87 9.37 -36.75
CA VAL A 63 -4.73 10.50 -36.35
C VAL A 63 -4.28 11.18 -35.04
N GLY A 64 -3.25 10.68 -34.37
CA GLY A 64 -2.82 11.21 -33.07
C GLY A 64 -2.12 12.55 -33.18
N GLU A 65 -2.62 13.58 -32.50
CA GLU A 65 -2.03 14.92 -32.46
C GLU A 65 -1.15 15.14 -31.23
N GLY A 66 -0.12 15.97 -31.35
CA GLY A 66 0.65 16.47 -30.21
C GLY A 66 1.53 15.43 -29.50
N ASN A 67 1.94 14.35 -30.18
CA ASN A 67 2.75 13.30 -29.57
C ASN A 67 4.25 13.61 -29.63
N THR A 68 5.00 13.19 -28.60
CA THR A 68 6.45 13.25 -28.54
C THR A 68 7.04 11.85 -28.43
N ALA A 69 7.91 11.46 -29.36
CA ALA A 69 8.63 10.17 -29.34
C ALA A 69 10.14 10.39 -29.50
N ASN A 70 10.93 9.90 -28.55
CA ASN A 70 12.40 9.98 -28.58
C ASN A 70 12.99 8.62 -28.20
N GLY A 71 13.52 7.91 -29.19
CA GLY A 71 14.10 6.57 -29.05
C GLY A 71 13.72 5.65 -30.19
N ALA A 72 14.50 4.59 -30.40
CA ALA A 72 14.18 3.59 -31.41
C ALA A 72 12.84 2.92 -31.10
N PHE A 73 11.92 2.94 -32.07
CA PHE A 73 10.57 2.39 -31.96
C PHE A 73 9.75 2.96 -30.78
N ALA A 74 10.07 4.17 -30.30
CA ALA A 74 9.23 4.86 -29.32
C ALA A 74 7.88 5.21 -29.96
N LEU A 75 6.79 4.83 -29.29
CA LEU A 75 5.41 5.04 -29.74
C LEU A 75 5.18 4.57 -31.18
N PHE A 76 5.75 3.41 -31.53
CA PHE A 76 5.80 2.86 -32.89
C PHE A 76 4.42 2.72 -33.53
N SER A 77 3.43 2.24 -32.78
CA SER A 77 2.05 2.10 -33.23
C SER A 77 1.13 3.00 -32.42
N ASN A 78 0.57 4.02 -33.06
CA ASN A 78 -0.40 4.98 -32.52
C ASN A 78 -1.60 5.16 -33.47
N THR A 79 -2.43 4.12 -33.59
CA THR A 79 -3.33 3.95 -34.76
C THR A 79 -4.76 4.48 -34.58
N GLY A 80 -5.17 4.85 -33.38
CA GLY A 80 -6.49 5.40 -33.07
C GLY A 80 -6.32 6.54 -32.06
N PHE A 81 -6.91 7.70 -32.35
CA PHE A 81 -7.02 8.97 -31.60
C PHE A 81 -6.07 9.27 -30.40
N GLY A 82 -4.87 8.70 -30.36
CA GLY A 82 -3.96 8.72 -29.22
C GLY A 82 -3.22 10.03 -29.21
N ASN A 83 -3.77 11.01 -28.53
CA ASN A 83 -3.28 12.37 -28.53
C ASN A 83 -2.40 12.63 -27.32
N SER A 84 -1.46 13.58 -27.46
CA SER A 84 -0.68 14.12 -26.33
C SER A 84 0.09 13.06 -25.52
N ASN A 85 0.59 12.02 -26.18
CA ASN A 85 1.45 11.02 -25.53
C ASN A 85 2.93 11.43 -25.61
N THR A 86 3.67 11.20 -24.53
CA THR A 86 5.12 11.37 -24.47
C THR A 86 5.79 10.01 -24.28
N ALA A 87 6.70 9.63 -25.16
CA ALA A 87 7.44 8.38 -25.13
C ALA A 87 8.94 8.63 -25.29
N ILE A 88 9.72 8.41 -24.23
CA ILE A 88 11.16 8.63 -24.18
C ILE A 88 11.83 7.33 -23.77
N GLY A 89 12.68 6.78 -24.65
CA GLY A 89 13.36 5.50 -24.45
C GLY A 89 13.05 4.49 -25.56
N SER A 90 13.93 3.50 -25.69
CA SER A 90 13.73 2.41 -26.66
C SER A 90 12.43 1.66 -26.36
N ARG A 91 11.55 1.55 -27.37
CA ARG A 91 10.25 0.85 -27.28
C ARG A 91 9.33 1.37 -26.17
N ALA A 92 9.54 2.60 -25.68
CA ALA A 92 8.58 3.25 -24.79
C ALA A 92 7.26 3.44 -25.54
N LEU A 93 6.12 3.10 -24.92
CA LEU A 93 4.78 3.19 -25.52
C LEU A 93 4.62 2.43 -26.86
N LEU A 94 5.41 1.36 -27.09
CA LEU A 94 5.54 0.68 -28.39
C LEU A 94 4.20 0.41 -29.11
N SER A 95 3.20 -0.08 -28.37
CA SER A 95 1.86 -0.36 -28.89
C SER A 95 0.80 0.44 -28.12
N ASN A 96 0.37 1.56 -28.71
CA ASN A 96 -0.70 2.40 -28.21
C ASN A 96 -1.85 2.48 -29.22
N THR A 97 -2.97 1.79 -28.99
CA THR A 97 -4.03 1.73 -30.02
C THR A 97 -4.97 2.94 -29.95
N ALA A 98 -5.36 3.37 -28.74
CA ALA A 98 -6.30 4.48 -28.51
C ALA A 98 -5.95 5.38 -27.31
N GLY A 99 -4.92 5.02 -26.53
CA GLY A 99 -4.58 5.72 -25.30
C GLY A 99 -4.11 7.16 -25.53
N SER A 100 -4.58 8.09 -24.73
CA SER A 100 -4.20 9.51 -24.77
C SER A 100 -3.60 9.97 -23.45
N GLU A 101 -2.84 11.06 -23.49
CA GLU A 101 -2.27 11.73 -22.32
C GLU A 101 -1.34 10.82 -21.48
N ASN A 102 -0.67 9.84 -22.11
CA ASN A 102 0.26 8.95 -21.41
C ASN A 102 1.70 9.50 -21.47
N THR A 103 2.43 9.38 -20.36
CA THR A 103 3.86 9.70 -20.27
C THR A 103 4.64 8.43 -19.97
N ALA A 104 5.51 8.01 -20.88
CA ALA A 104 6.45 6.91 -20.72
C ALA A 104 7.90 7.41 -20.84
N SER A 105 8.69 7.23 -19.79
CA SER A 105 10.09 7.59 -19.74
C SER A 105 10.91 6.43 -19.21
N GLY A 106 11.55 5.68 -20.11
CA GLY A 106 12.33 4.50 -19.80
C GLY A 106 12.24 3.43 -20.89
N SER A 107 13.24 2.56 -20.98
CA SER A 107 13.24 1.45 -21.93
C SER A 107 12.07 0.50 -21.64
N GLY A 108 11.20 0.33 -22.62
CA GLY A 108 10.01 -0.53 -22.52
C GLY A 108 8.95 -0.07 -21.51
N ALA A 109 8.98 1.20 -21.06
CA ALA A 109 7.89 1.75 -20.26
C ALA A 109 6.58 1.76 -21.09
N LEU A 110 5.46 1.31 -20.53
CA LEU A 110 4.14 1.26 -21.20
C LEU A 110 4.16 0.52 -22.56
N THR A 111 5.01 -0.51 -22.72
CA THR A 111 5.20 -1.20 -24.01
C THR A 111 3.87 -1.67 -24.65
N SER A 112 2.90 -2.12 -23.86
CA SER A 112 1.58 -2.53 -24.32
C SER A 112 0.48 -1.75 -23.59
N ASN A 113 0.14 -0.57 -24.12
CA ASN A 113 -0.94 0.29 -23.63
C ASN A 113 -2.04 0.43 -24.68
N THR A 114 -2.94 -0.54 -24.82
CA THR A 114 -3.87 -0.55 -25.95
C THR A 114 -4.87 0.60 -25.90
N ILE A 115 -5.50 0.87 -24.75
CA ILE A 115 -6.59 1.87 -24.61
C ILE A 115 -6.42 2.82 -23.42
N GLY A 116 -5.47 2.56 -22.52
CA GLY A 116 -5.34 3.28 -21.27
C GLY A 116 -4.96 4.76 -21.46
N ASN A 117 -5.60 5.64 -20.70
CA ASN A 117 -5.39 7.08 -20.73
C ASN A 117 -4.75 7.57 -19.44
N ARG A 118 -4.02 8.70 -19.51
CA ARG A 118 -3.49 9.41 -18.33
C ARG A 118 -2.57 8.56 -17.45
N ASN A 119 -1.79 7.67 -18.06
CA ASN A 119 -0.82 6.86 -17.33
C ASN A 119 0.56 7.52 -17.34
N THR A 120 1.22 7.58 -16.19
CA THR A 120 2.59 8.06 -16.04
C THR A 120 3.49 6.88 -15.67
N ALA A 121 4.52 6.60 -16.46
CA ALA A 121 5.41 5.45 -16.31
C ALA A 121 6.86 5.92 -16.45
N THR A 122 7.58 5.99 -15.33
CA THR A 122 8.98 6.45 -15.29
C THR A 122 9.89 5.36 -14.73
N GLY A 123 10.78 4.81 -15.57
CA GLY A 123 11.66 3.70 -15.22
C GLY A 123 11.68 2.63 -16.32
N ALA A 124 12.67 1.74 -16.27
CA ALA A 124 12.70 0.62 -17.20
C ALA A 124 11.60 -0.39 -16.85
N SER A 125 10.87 -0.84 -17.87
CA SER A 125 9.80 -1.85 -17.75
C SER A 125 8.68 -1.48 -16.77
N THR A 126 8.33 -0.21 -16.61
CA THR A 126 7.15 0.22 -15.85
C THR A 126 5.86 0.07 -16.65
N LEU A 127 4.76 -0.37 -16.03
CA LEU A 127 3.44 -0.54 -16.69
C LEU A 127 3.51 -1.31 -18.02
N VAL A 128 4.27 -2.41 -18.10
CA VAL A 128 4.50 -3.10 -19.39
C VAL A 128 3.20 -3.55 -20.04
N VAL A 129 2.25 -4.05 -19.23
CA VAL A 129 0.92 -4.44 -19.68
C VAL A 129 -0.11 -3.59 -18.95
N ASN A 130 -0.70 -2.63 -19.66
CA ASN A 130 -1.72 -1.73 -19.11
C ASN A 130 -2.88 -1.57 -20.09
N THR A 131 -4.12 -1.80 -19.65
CA THR A 131 -5.31 -1.43 -20.43
C THR A 131 -6.22 -0.45 -19.68
N ALA A 132 -5.72 0.11 -18.58
CA ALA A 132 -6.49 0.90 -17.63
C ALA A 132 -6.00 2.36 -17.55
N ASP A 133 -6.83 3.21 -16.94
CA ASP A 133 -6.60 4.65 -16.87
C ASP A 133 -6.01 5.11 -15.51
N ASN A 134 -5.38 6.28 -15.53
CA ASN A 134 -4.95 7.04 -14.35
C ASN A 134 -3.95 6.32 -13.45
N ASN A 135 -3.04 5.52 -13.99
CA ASN A 135 -2.01 4.86 -13.20
C ASN A 135 -0.69 5.64 -13.24
N THR A 136 -0.08 5.85 -12.08
CA THR A 136 1.25 6.44 -11.95
C THR A 136 2.22 5.38 -11.43
N ALA A 137 3.29 5.07 -12.16
CA ALA A 137 4.39 4.29 -11.62
C ALA A 137 5.76 4.89 -11.90
N THR A 138 6.61 4.84 -10.89
CA THR A 138 7.99 5.31 -10.92
C THR A 138 8.90 4.28 -10.27
N GLY A 139 9.90 3.77 -10.99
CA GLY A 139 10.86 2.77 -10.50
C GLY A 139 11.02 1.59 -11.44
N PHE A 140 12.04 0.76 -11.25
CA PHE A 140 12.24 -0.42 -12.09
C PHE A 140 11.09 -1.42 -11.91
N ALA A 141 10.43 -1.81 -13.01
CA ALA A 141 9.33 -2.78 -13.00
C ALA A 141 8.19 -2.48 -12.00
N ALA A 142 7.98 -1.20 -11.68
CA ALA A 142 6.81 -0.76 -10.91
C ALA A 142 5.53 -0.96 -11.74
N LEU A 143 4.50 -1.49 -11.11
CA LEU A 143 3.19 -1.75 -11.72
C LEU A 143 3.29 -2.60 -13.02
N PHE A 144 4.22 -3.56 -13.06
CA PHE A 144 4.64 -4.29 -14.27
C PHE A 144 3.48 -4.96 -15.02
N ILE A 145 2.59 -5.63 -14.28
CA ILE A 145 1.33 -6.19 -14.80
C ILE A 145 0.20 -5.38 -14.17
N ASN A 146 -0.59 -4.67 -14.99
CA ASN A 146 -1.79 -3.96 -14.57
C ASN A 146 -2.87 -4.04 -15.65
N ALA A 147 -3.46 -5.22 -15.79
CA ALA A 147 -4.42 -5.48 -16.86
C ALA A 147 -5.63 -4.53 -16.76
N THR A 148 -6.29 -4.47 -15.60
CA THR A 148 -7.59 -3.79 -15.42
C THR A 148 -7.60 -2.70 -14.34
N GLY A 149 -6.55 -2.60 -13.53
CA GLY A 149 -6.52 -1.71 -12.36
C GLY A 149 -6.42 -0.24 -12.74
N THR A 150 -7.32 0.60 -12.23
CA THR A 150 -7.32 2.05 -12.43
C THR A 150 -6.86 2.79 -11.18
N SER A 151 -6.36 4.01 -11.36
CA SER A 151 -6.06 4.93 -10.25
C SER A 151 -5.04 4.38 -9.24
N ASN A 152 -4.05 3.61 -9.70
CA ASN A 152 -2.98 3.10 -8.84
C ASN A 152 -1.76 4.04 -8.87
N THR A 153 -1.10 4.19 -7.72
CA THR A 153 0.18 4.91 -7.58
C THR A 153 1.25 3.96 -7.06
N ALA A 154 2.32 3.73 -7.83
CA ALA A 154 3.41 2.80 -7.50
C ALA A 154 4.78 3.49 -7.58
N THR A 155 5.39 3.84 -6.45
CA THR A 155 6.70 4.50 -6.40
C THR A 155 7.71 3.60 -5.69
N GLY A 156 8.69 3.08 -6.43
CA GLY A 156 9.70 2.15 -5.93
C GLY A 156 9.89 0.97 -6.88
N ALA A 157 11.07 0.34 -6.82
CA ALA A 157 11.29 -0.86 -7.63
C ALA A 157 10.33 -1.98 -7.19
N PHE A 158 9.65 -2.59 -8.17
CA PHE A 158 8.66 -3.65 -8.00
C PHE A 158 7.43 -3.29 -7.14
N ALA A 159 7.18 -2.01 -6.85
CA ALA A 159 5.94 -1.59 -6.19
C ALA A 159 4.73 -1.99 -7.05
N LEU A 160 3.72 -2.63 -6.45
CA LEU A 160 2.51 -3.13 -7.12
C LEU A 160 2.78 -4.01 -8.35
N ARG A 161 3.89 -4.76 -8.39
CA ARG A 161 4.31 -5.49 -9.60
C ARG A 161 3.24 -6.40 -10.21
N ASN A 162 2.47 -7.11 -9.37
CA ASN A 162 1.43 -8.06 -9.79
C ASN A 162 0.01 -7.54 -9.51
N ASN A 163 -0.27 -6.27 -9.81
CA ASN A 163 -1.55 -5.65 -9.47
C ASN A 163 -2.64 -5.87 -10.53
N THR A 164 -3.84 -6.33 -10.14
CA THR A 164 -5.01 -6.32 -11.06
C THR A 164 -6.20 -5.50 -10.56
N ALA A 165 -6.04 -4.83 -9.41
CA ALA A 165 -7.08 -4.06 -8.73
C ALA A 165 -6.89 -2.54 -8.83
N SER A 166 -7.87 -1.77 -8.36
CA SER A 166 -7.88 -0.29 -8.45
C SER A 166 -7.59 0.38 -7.10
N ASN A 167 -7.25 1.67 -7.17
CA ASN A 167 -7.13 2.59 -6.04
C ASN A 167 -6.06 2.19 -5.00
N ASN A 168 -4.98 1.53 -5.42
CA ASN A 168 -3.89 1.17 -4.52
C ASN A 168 -2.75 2.19 -4.59
N THR A 169 -2.21 2.58 -3.44
CA THR A 169 -1.01 3.41 -3.32
C THR A 169 0.10 2.59 -2.70
N ALA A 170 1.23 2.44 -3.39
CA ALA A 170 2.40 1.71 -2.93
C ALA A 170 3.65 2.58 -3.10
N THR A 171 4.33 2.88 -2.01
CA THR A 171 5.59 3.62 -1.99
C THR A 171 6.63 2.81 -1.22
N GLY A 172 7.69 2.36 -1.89
CA GLY A 172 8.75 1.52 -1.32
C GLY A 172 9.13 0.35 -2.23
N PHE A 173 10.29 -0.25 -1.95
CA PHE A 173 10.73 -1.47 -2.60
C PHE A 173 9.76 -2.62 -2.25
N ASN A 174 9.24 -3.33 -3.26
CA ASN A 174 8.28 -4.44 -3.08
C ASN A 174 6.98 -4.08 -2.31
N ALA A 175 6.63 -2.81 -2.14
CA ALA A 175 5.36 -2.44 -1.53
C ALA A 175 4.18 -2.99 -2.36
N LEU A 176 3.23 -3.69 -1.73
CA LEU A 176 2.08 -4.35 -2.39
C LEU A 176 2.44 -5.27 -3.58
N PHE A 177 3.60 -5.95 -3.52
CA PHE A 177 4.13 -6.75 -4.64
C PHE A 177 3.15 -7.78 -5.23
N SER A 178 2.37 -8.49 -4.39
CA SER A 178 1.52 -9.63 -4.78
C SER A 178 0.02 -9.31 -4.93
N ASN A 179 -0.38 -8.03 -4.98
CA ASN A 179 -1.78 -7.61 -4.88
C ASN A 179 -2.67 -8.00 -6.08
N THR A 180 -3.33 -9.14 -6.06
CA THR A 180 -4.17 -9.57 -7.19
C THR A 180 -5.49 -8.79 -7.25
N SER A 181 -6.38 -8.94 -6.26
CA SER A 181 -7.74 -8.38 -6.28
C SER A 181 -8.02 -7.32 -5.19
N GLY A 182 -7.11 -7.13 -4.24
CA GLY A 182 -7.24 -6.15 -3.16
C GLY A 182 -7.29 -4.69 -3.66
N PHE A 183 -8.29 -3.92 -3.27
CA PHE A 183 -8.46 -2.52 -3.67
C PHE A 183 -8.42 -1.56 -2.48
N SER A 184 -8.14 -0.30 -2.76
CA SER A 184 -8.09 0.78 -1.75
C SER A 184 -7.08 0.52 -0.62
N ASN A 185 -5.93 -0.07 -0.95
CA ASN A 185 -4.83 -0.27 0.01
C ASN A 185 -3.77 0.83 -0.10
N THR A 186 -3.22 1.25 1.03
CA THR A 186 -2.08 2.17 1.12
C THR A 186 -0.90 1.45 1.77
N ALA A 187 0.22 1.33 1.06
CA ALA A 187 1.48 0.77 1.54
C ALA A 187 2.59 1.81 1.39
N ASN A 188 3.22 2.21 2.48
CA ASN A 188 4.32 3.17 2.50
C ASN A 188 5.47 2.62 3.36
N GLY A 189 6.46 2.01 2.72
CA GLY A 189 7.58 1.33 3.36
C GLY A 189 8.09 0.20 2.48
N ALA A 190 9.33 -0.23 2.68
CA ALA A 190 9.82 -1.41 1.99
C ALA A 190 9.06 -2.65 2.50
N SER A 191 8.64 -3.51 1.57
CA SER A 191 7.87 -4.73 1.82
C SER A 191 6.54 -4.55 2.58
N ALA A 192 6.03 -3.31 2.71
CA ALA A 192 4.73 -3.05 3.30
C ALA A 192 3.63 -3.71 2.45
N LEU A 193 2.74 -4.48 3.10
CA LEU A 193 1.68 -5.27 2.43
C LEU A 193 2.19 -6.20 1.30
N THR A 194 3.45 -6.66 1.33
CA THR A 194 4.07 -7.39 0.20
C THR A 194 3.31 -8.66 -0.21
N SER A 195 2.64 -9.34 0.73
CA SER A 195 1.91 -10.59 0.47
C SER A 195 0.40 -10.41 0.28
N ASN A 196 -0.13 -9.17 0.28
CA ASN A 196 -1.56 -8.93 0.12
C ASN A 196 -2.01 -9.46 -1.23
N THR A 197 -3.03 -10.32 -1.24
CA THR A 197 -3.64 -10.84 -2.47
C THR A 197 -5.04 -10.27 -2.66
N GLU A 198 -5.88 -10.35 -1.62
CA GLU A 198 -7.31 -9.98 -1.70
C GLU A 198 -7.74 -8.95 -0.66
N GLY A 199 -6.90 -8.67 0.34
CA GLY A 199 -7.21 -7.72 1.41
C GLY A 199 -7.52 -6.32 0.87
N VAL A 200 -8.53 -5.67 1.46
CA VAL A 200 -9.05 -4.36 1.04
C VAL A 200 -9.00 -3.35 2.19
N PHE A 201 -8.91 -2.06 1.86
CA PHE A 201 -8.93 -0.97 2.84
C PHE A 201 -7.84 -1.05 3.91
N ASN A 202 -6.68 -1.62 3.59
CA ASN A 202 -5.56 -1.68 4.52
C ASN A 202 -4.66 -0.44 4.40
N THR A 203 -4.18 0.07 5.54
CA THR A 203 -3.15 1.11 5.62
C THR A 203 -1.93 0.54 6.31
N ALA A 204 -0.79 0.48 5.62
CA ALA A 204 0.49 -0.01 6.12
C ALA A 204 1.56 1.06 5.93
N VAL A 205 2.13 1.58 7.02
CA VAL A 205 3.17 2.61 7.00
C VAL A 205 4.33 2.16 7.87
N GLY A 206 5.47 1.88 7.27
CA GLY A 206 6.65 1.32 7.94
C GLY A 206 7.26 0.17 7.15
N ASP A 207 8.53 -0.13 7.41
CA ASP A 207 9.16 -1.33 6.86
C ASP A 207 8.44 -2.58 7.36
N SER A 208 8.08 -3.46 6.42
CA SER A 208 7.43 -4.75 6.68
C SER A 208 6.09 -4.68 7.44
N ALA A 209 5.46 -3.50 7.52
CA ALA A 209 4.12 -3.34 8.09
C ALA A 209 3.10 -4.16 7.28
N LEU A 210 2.28 -4.97 7.96
CA LEU A 210 1.30 -5.88 7.33
C LEU A 210 1.89 -6.85 6.28
N SER A 211 3.18 -7.19 6.36
CA SER A 211 3.88 -7.88 5.27
C SER A 211 3.32 -9.25 4.87
N THR A 212 2.72 -10.01 5.80
CA THR A 212 2.12 -11.33 5.52
C THR A 212 0.60 -11.31 5.33
N ASN A 213 -0.05 -10.14 5.32
CA ASN A 213 -1.50 -10.07 5.12
C ASN A 213 -1.85 -10.66 3.77
N SER A 214 -2.76 -11.63 3.72
CA SER A 214 -3.21 -12.27 2.47
C SER A 214 -4.59 -11.75 2.09
N THR A 215 -5.57 -11.92 2.98
CA THR A 215 -7.00 -11.59 2.74
C THR A 215 -7.61 -10.65 3.79
N GLY A 216 -6.91 -10.38 4.89
CA GLY A 216 -7.40 -9.48 5.94
C GLY A 216 -7.68 -8.08 5.40
N GLY A 217 -8.82 -7.50 5.79
CA GLY A 217 -9.25 -6.17 5.36
C GLY A 217 -9.45 -5.20 6.51
N ALA A 218 -9.50 -3.91 6.18
CA ALA A 218 -9.71 -2.80 7.13
C ALA A 218 -8.68 -2.74 8.27
N ASN A 219 -7.42 -3.14 8.02
CA ASN A 219 -6.34 -3.04 9.01
C ASN A 219 -5.56 -1.73 8.87
N THR A 220 -5.17 -1.13 10.00
CA THR A 220 -4.24 0.00 10.07
C THR A 220 -2.98 -0.44 10.81
N ALA A 221 -1.82 -0.40 10.16
CA ALA A 221 -0.52 -0.70 10.75
C ALA A 221 0.46 0.45 10.48
N ILE A 222 0.89 1.13 11.54
CA ILE A 222 1.80 2.28 11.47
C ILE A 222 2.98 2.02 12.41
N GLY A 223 4.14 1.70 11.84
CA GLY A 223 5.35 1.32 12.56
C GLY A 223 6.11 0.22 11.82
N VAL A 224 7.41 0.11 12.09
CA VAL A 224 8.21 -1.03 11.60
C VAL A 224 7.67 -2.30 12.25
N GLY A 225 7.38 -3.33 11.44
CA GLY A 225 6.88 -4.61 11.92
C GLY A 225 5.45 -4.60 12.49
N ALA A 226 4.73 -3.48 12.44
CA ALA A 226 3.34 -3.43 12.91
C ALA A 226 2.45 -4.39 12.09
N LEU A 227 1.69 -5.27 12.76
CA LEU A 227 0.90 -6.34 12.13
C LEU A 227 1.68 -7.24 11.16
N SER A 228 3.00 -7.38 11.30
CA SER A 228 3.78 -8.07 10.27
C SER A 228 3.38 -9.52 10.04
N SER A 229 2.82 -10.19 11.05
CA SER A 229 2.33 -11.57 11.03
C SER A 229 0.81 -11.65 11.23
N ASN A 230 0.05 -10.88 10.44
CA ASN A 230 -1.41 -11.02 10.26
C ASN A 230 -1.67 -11.69 8.92
N SER A 231 -2.37 -12.84 8.88
CA SER A 231 -2.67 -13.56 7.64
C SER A 231 -4.05 -13.21 7.11
N THR A 232 -5.08 -13.33 7.95
CA THR A 232 -6.49 -13.14 7.57
C THR A 232 -7.28 -12.25 8.53
N GLY A 233 -6.71 -11.88 9.68
CA GLY A 233 -7.35 -11.00 10.65
C GLY A 233 -7.74 -9.65 10.05
N GLY A 234 -8.93 -9.15 10.41
CA GLY A 234 -9.47 -7.89 9.90
C GLY A 234 -9.80 -6.88 11.00
N SER A 235 -9.99 -5.62 10.60
CA SER A 235 -10.40 -4.54 11.48
C SER A 235 -9.45 -4.29 12.67
N ASN A 236 -8.16 -4.53 12.50
CA ASN A 236 -7.15 -4.31 13.53
C ASN A 236 -6.47 -2.94 13.36
N THR A 237 -6.15 -2.27 14.46
CA THR A 237 -5.34 -1.05 14.49
C THR A 237 -4.07 -1.30 15.28
N ALA A 238 -2.90 -1.11 14.69
CA ALA A 238 -1.61 -1.14 15.36
C ALA A 238 -0.79 0.11 15.02
N ILE A 239 -0.36 0.81 16.06
CA ILE A 239 0.43 2.03 15.94
C ILE A 239 1.61 1.92 16.90
N GLY A 240 2.81 1.73 16.39
CA GLY A 240 4.02 1.48 17.16
C GLY A 240 4.90 0.43 16.49
N VAL A 241 6.19 0.41 16.85
CA VAL A 241 7.10 -0.65 16.41
C VAL A 241 6.64 -1.98 17.02
N ASP A 242 6.47 -2.99 16.16
CA ASP A 242 6.02 -4.34 16.51
C ASP A 242 4.69 -4.39 17.31
N ALA A 243 3.86 -3.35 17.19
CA ALA A 243 2.51 -3.38 17.72
C ALA A 243 1.68 -4.42 16.95
N LEU A 244 1.02 -5.31 17.70
CA LEU A 244 0.22 -6.41 17.15
C LEU A 244 0.99 -7.33 16.17
N ASN A 245 2.32 -7.45 16.31
CA ASN A 245 3.19 -8.14 15.34
C ASN A 245 2.67 -9.56 15.01
N ASN A 246 2.37 -10.37 16.02
CA ASN A 246 1.83 -11.71 15.85
C ASN A 246 0.31 -11.72 16.06
N ASN A 247 -0.45 -11.67 14.96
CA ASN A 247 -1.92 -11.61 14.97
C ASN A 247 -2.52 -12.39 13.79
N ASP A 248 -2.27 -13.71 13.72
CA ASP A 248 -2.54 -14.52 12.52
C ASP A 248 -3.98 -14.38 11.98
N THR A 249 -4.98 -14.65 12.81
CA THR A 249 -6.41 -14.65 12.41
C THR A 249 -7.30 -13.73 13.26
N ALA A 250 -6.74 -13.16 14.34
CA ALA A 250 -7.48 -12.35 15.29
C ALA A 250 -7.94 -11.01 14.69
N SER A 251 -9.13 -10.57 15.08
CA SER A 251 -9.80 -9.39 14.51
C SER A 251 -10.28 -8.43 15.60
N ASN A 252 -10.49 -7.17 15.20
CA ASN A 252 -11.01 -6.09 16.07
C ASN A 252 -10.10 -5.74 17.26
N ASN A 253 -8.79 -5.82 17.12
CA ASN A 253 -7.85 -5.41 18.16
C ASN A 253 -7.30 -4.00 17.91
N THR A 254 -7.10 -3.22 18.97
CA THR A 254 -6.44 -1.91 18.94
C THR A 254 -5.18 -1.98 19.78
N ALA A 255 -4.02 -1.71 19.20
CA ALA A 255 -2.70 -1.67 19.82
C ALA A 255 -2.01 -0.34 19.51
N VAL A 256 -1.74 0.47 20.53
CA VAL A 256 -1.09 1.77 20.37
C VAL A 256 0.06 1.87 21.36
N GLY A 257 1.29 1.74 20.88
CA GLY A 257 2.51 1.69 21.68
C GLY A 257 3.50 0.66 21.14
N VAL A 258 4.77 0.84 21.47
CA VAL A 258 5.81 -0.13 21.12
C VAL A 258 5.51 -1.45 21.84
N PHE A 259 5.50 -2.56 21.09
CA PHE A 259 5.16 -3.91 21.57
C PHE A 259 3.76 -4.08 22.18
N ALA A 260 2.84 -3.11 22.03
CA ALA A 260 1.45 -3.28 22.47
C ALA A 260 0.81 -4.47 21.75
N LEU A 261 0.24 -5.42 22.50
CA LEU A 261 -0.32 -6.68 21.97
C LEU A 261 0.62 -7.46 21.02
N SER A 262 1.94 -7.32 21.16
CA SER A 262 2.92 -7.90 20.22
C SER A 262 2.77 -9.42 19.99
N SER A 263 2.27 -10.16 20.98
CA SER A 263 1.97 -11.58 20.91
C SER A 263 0.48 -11.84 21.18
N ASN A 264 -0.38 -11.57 20.20
CA ASN A 264 -1.83 -11.81 20.25
C ASN A 264 -2.28 -12.88 19.25
N THR A 265 -2.14 -14.16 19.60
CA THR A 265 -2.36 -15.25 18.63
C THR A 265 -3.82 -15.48 18.27
N VAL A 266 -4.73 -15.35 19.24
CA VAL A 266 -6.18 -15.67 19.07
C VAL A 266 -7.13 -14.64 19.67
N GLY A 267 -6.63 -13.72 20.50
CA GLY A 267 -7.48 -12.76 21.21
C GLY A 267 -8.18 -11.79 20.28
N ILE A 268 -9.47 -11.55 20.49
CA ILE A 268 -10.26 -10.58 19.72
C ILE A 268 -10.80 -9.47 20.61
N GLN A 269 -11.13 -8.32 20.01
CA GLN A 269 -11.76 -7.20 20.71
C GLN A 269 -10.92 -6.63 21.87
N ASN A 270 -9.60 -6.73 21.80
CA ASN A 270 -8.71 -6.18 22.81
C ASN A 270 -8.31 -4.73 22.49
N THR A 271 -8.15 -3.91 23.52
CA THR A 271 -7.61 -2.54 23.41
C THR A 271 -6.39 -2.43 24.30
N ALA A 272 -5.23 -2.14 23.71
CA ALA A 272 -3.95 -1.94 24.39
C ALA A 272 -3.38 -0.57 24.00
N ILE A 273 -3.21 0.33 24.97
CA ILE A 273 -2.66 1.67 24.75
C ILE A 273 -1.55 1.91 25.77
N GLY A 274 -0.30 1.91 25.31
CA GLY A 274 0.89 2.00 26.14
C GLY A 274 1.95 1.00 25.66
N ALA A 275 3.22 1.31 25.90
CA ALA A 275 4.29 0.38 25.55
C ALA A 275 4.19 -0.89 26.42
N GLY A 276 4.26 -2.06 25.80
CA GLY A 276 4.13 -3.35 26.48
C GLY A 276 2.73 -3.70 27.00
N ALA A 277 1.71 -2.85 26.81
CA ALA A 277 0.34 -3.15 27.24
C ALA A 277 -0.17 -4.42 26.52
N LEU A 278 -0.70 -5.39 27.28
CA LEU A 278 -1.18 -6.67 26.75
C LEU A 278 -0.16 -7.43 25.88
N ALA A 279 1.15 -7.24 26.09
CA ALA A 279 2.18 -7.79 25.21
C ALA A 279 2.02 -9.29 24.91
N ASN A 280 1.58 -10.10 25.89
CA ASN A 280 1.31 -11.52 25.74
C ASN A 280 -0.17 -11.82 26.02
N ASN A 281 -1.00 -11.83 24.98
CA ASN A 281 -2.45 -12.00 25.13
C ASN A 281 -2.99 -13.17 24.31
N THR A 282 -3.76 -14.03 24.97
CA THR A 282 -4.65 -15.01 24.31
C THR A 282 -6.11 -14.79 24.67
N GLY A 283 -6.39 -13.87 25.61
CA GLY A 283 -7.74 -13.49 26.04
C GLY A 283 -8.46 -12.57 25.04
N SER A 284 -9.76 -12.40 25.23
CA SER A 284 -10.59 -11.51 24.41
C SER A 284 -11.28 -10.46 25.26
N ALA A 285 -11.66 -9.34 24.65
CA ALA A 285 -12.35 -8.23 25.32
C ALA A 285 -11.59 -7.63 26.51
N ASN A 286 -10.25 -7.64 26.47
CA ASN A 286 -9.40 -6.99 27.47
C ASN A 286 -9.11 -5.53 27.08
N THR A 287 -9.13 -4.62 28.06
CA THR A 287 -8.74 -3.22 27.90
C THR A 287 -7.57 -2.90 28.82
N ALA A 288 -6.44 -2.49 28.26
CA ALA A 288 -5.23 -2.13 28.98
C ALA A 288 -4.73 -0.76 28.52
N THR A 289 -4.67 0.21 29.43
CA THR A 289 -4.19 1.57 29.15
C THR A 289 -3.12 1.97 30.16
N GLY A 290 -1.86 2.02 29.75
CA GLY A 290 -0.71 2.29 30.61
C GLY A 290 0.54 1.53 30.14
N PHE A 291 1.71 1.97 30.60
CA PHE A 291 2.95 1.22 30.40
C PHE A 291 2.85 -0.14 31.10
N GLU A 292 3.05 -1.24 30.36
CA GLU A 292 3.02 -2.62 30.89
C GLU A 292 1.72 -3.00 31.64
N ALA A 293 0.62 -2.31 31.35
CA ALA A 293 -0.70 -2.66 31.87
C ALA A 293 -1.15 -4.02 31.31
N LEU A 294 -1.60 -4.92 32.19
CA LEU A 294 -2.09 -6.26 31.84
C LEU A 294 -1.14 -7.00 30.88
N THR A 295 0.17 -6.97 31.16
CA THR A 295 1.22 -7.49 30.25
C THR A 295 0.96 -8.93 29.80
N ASN A 296 0.37 -9.76 30.67
CA ASN A 296 -0.09 -11.10 30.32
C ASN A 296 -1.62 -11.16 30.49
N ALA A 297 -2.31 -11.85 29.59
CA ALA A 297 -3.74 -12.14 29.76
C ALA A 297 -4.18 -13.36 28.95
N THR A 298 -4.56 -14.44 29.65
CA THR A 298 -5.29 -15.55 29.01
C THR A 298 -6.80 -15.48 29.26
N GLY A 299 -7.22 -14.86 30.36
CA GLY A 299 -8.62 -14.63 30.69
C GLY A 299 -9.24 -13.45 29.94
N PRO A 300 -10.58 -13.46 29.74
CA PRO A 300 -11.28 -12.38 29.06
C PRO A 300 -11.80 -11.28 30.00
N GLY A 301 -12.12 -10.12 29.42
CA GLY A 301 -12.94 -9.10 30.07
C GLY A 301 -12.25 -8.28 31.16
N ASN A 302 -10.91 -8.27 31.21
CA ASN A 302 -10.16 -7.48 32.18
C ASN A 302 -10.03 -6.01 31.73
N THR A 303 -10.10 -5.08 32.67
CA THR A 303 -9.84 -3.65 32.48
C THR A 303 -8.68 -3.23 33.37
N ALA A 304 -7.57 -2.78 32.80
CA ALA A 304 -6.40 -2.26 33.49
C ALA A 304 -6.11 -0.84 32.99
N ASN A 305 -6.17 0.16 33.86
CA ASN A 305 -5.91 1.56 33.53
C ASN A 305 -4.92 2.18 34.53
N GLY A 306 -3.67 2.30 34.11
CA GLY A 306 -2.55 2.75 34.92
C GLY A 306 -1.29 1.99 34.55
N SER A 307 -0.11 2.55 34.86
CA SER A 307 1.14 1.82 34.67
C SER A 307 1.12 0.54 35.51
N SER A 308 1.49 -0.59 34.91
CA SER A 308 1.64 -1.88 35.59
C SER A 308 0.39 -2.42 36.31
N ALA A 309 -0.79 -1.80 36.09
CA ALA A 309 -2.07 -2.28 36.58
C ALA A 309 -2.35 -3.68 36.03
N LEU A 310 -2.74 -4.61 36.91
CA LEU A 310 -2.99 -6.02 36.58
C LEU A 310 -1.82 -6.76 35.87
N SER A 311 -0.58 -6.28 36.02
CA SER A 311 0.58 -6.75 35.22
C SER A 311 0.90 -8.24 35.36
N SER A 312 0.58 -8.86 36.50
CA SER A 312 0.84 -10.29 36.75
C SER A 312 -0.34 -11.22 36.43
N ASP A 313 -1.46 -10.70 35.89
CA ASP A 313 -2.63 -11.54 35.64
C ASP A 313 -2.31 -12.58 34.58
N THR A 314 -2.62 -13.85 34.86
CA THR A 314 -2.40 -14.93 33.90
C THR A 314 -3.71 -15.54 33.47
N ILE A 315 -4.62 -15.80 34.41
CA ILE A 315 -5.87 -16.54 34.18
C ILE A 315 -7.11 -15.74 34.60
N GLY A 316 -6.95 -14.71 35.44
CA GLY A 316 -8.03 -13.91 35.98
C GLY A 316 -8.93 -13.33 34.88
N MET A 317 -10.20 -13.16 35.21
CA MET A 317 -11.20 -12.64 34.27
C MET A 317 -12.09 -11.60 34.95
N PHE A 318 -12.61 -10.68 34.15
CA PHE A 318 -13.55 -9.65 34.61
C PHE A 318 -13.02 -8.79 35.78
N ASN A 319 -11.70 -8.61 35.87
CA ASN A 319 -11.10 -7.72 36.84
C ASN A 319 -11.12 -6.27 36.35
N THR A 320 -11.27 -5.30 37.25
CA THR A 320 -11.13 -3.88 36.99
C THR A 320 -10.05 -3.30 37.90
N ALA A 321 -8.93 -2.86 37.33
CA ALA A 321 -7.82 -2.23 38.03
C ALA A 321 -7.57 -0.84 37.44
N ILE A 322 -7.67 0.20 38.26
CA ILE A 322 -7.49 1.59 37.85
C ILE A 322 -6.56 2.28 38.85
N GLY A 323 -5.36 2.68 38.43
CA GLY A 323 -4.31 3.24 39.29
C GLY A 323 -2.93 2.68 38.93
N TRP A 324 -1.85 3.34 39.37
CA TRP A 324 -0.52 2.77 39.27
C TRP A 324 -0.45 1.52 40.18
N ASP A 325 0.03 0.41 39.62
CA ASP A 325 0.17 -0.89 40.29
C ASP A 325 -1.12 -1.49 40.94
N ALA A 326 -2.30 -0.96 40.58
CA ALA A 326 -3.57 -1.52 41.02
C ALA A 326 -3.70 -3.00 40.62
N LEU A 327 -3.94 -3.89 41.59
CA LEU A 327 -4.00 -5.35 41.42
C LEU A 327 -2.77 -5.96 40.70
N ALA A 328 -1.60 -5.31 40.73
CA ALA A 328 -0.44 -5.74 39.94
C ALA A 328 0.04 -7.18 40.25
N GLN A 329 -0.26 -7.72 41.43
CA GLN A 329 0.12 -9.08 41.85
C GLN A 329 -0.99 -10.12 41.66
N ASN A 330 -2.17 -9.74 41.14
CA ASN A 330 -3.23 -10.70 40.86
C ASN A 330 -2.80 -11.63 39.72
N THR A 331 -2.76 -12.94 39.95
CA THR A 331 -2.34 -13.95 38.97
C THR A 331 -3.50 -14.79 38.44
N MET A 332 -4.54 -15.01 39.24
CA MET A 332 -5.64 -15.93 38.93
C MET A 332 -7.02 -15.46 39.41
N GLY A 333 -7.07 -14.44 40.26
CA GLY A 333 -8.31 -13.93 40.84
C GLY A 333 -9.21 -13.29 39.79
N SER A 334 -10.52 -13.41 39.97
CA SER A 334 -11.52 -12.92 39.01
C SER A 334 -12.55 -12.02 39.68
N HIS A 335 -13.20 -11.15 38.89
CA HIS A 335 -14.24 -10.22 39.37
C HIS A 335 -13.75 -9.29 40.49
N ASN A 336 -12.45 -8.98 40.53
CA ASN A 336 -11.88 -8.04 41.49
C ASN A 336 -12.02 -6.60 40.97
N VAL A 337 -12.21 -5.65 41.88
CA VAL A 337 -12.25 -4.22 41.59
C VAL A 337 -11.22 -3.51 42.45
N ALA A 338 -10.21 -2.90 41.85
CA ALA A 338 -9.24 -2.03 42.49
C ALA A 338 -9.22 -0.66 41.84
N LEU A 339 -9.42 0.39 42.64
CA LEU A 339 -9.42 1.79 42.21
C LEU A 339 -8.55 2.62 43.15
N GLY A 340 -7.36 3.02 42.69
CA GLY A 340 -6.37 3.77 43.46
C GLY A 340 -4.95 3.27 43.19
N ASP A 341 -3.98 4.11 43.54
CA ASP A 341 -2.56 3.74 43.59
C ASP A 341 -2.35 2.56 44.54
N ASP A 342 -1.65 1.50 44.12
CA ASP A 342 -1.40 0.26 44.88
C ASP A 342 -2.68 -0.43 45.45
N ALA A 343 -3.86 -0.08 44.93
CA ALA A 343 -5.11 -0.68 45.39
C ALA A 343 -5.14 -2.18 45.07
N GLY A 344 -5.41 -3.02 46.06
CA GLY A 344 -5.50 -4.46 45.90
C GLY A 344 -4.15 -5.16 45.65
N ILE A 345 -3.01 -4.51 45.92
CA ILE A 345 -1.68 -5.07 45.65
C ILE A 345 -1.42 -6.43 46.32
N ASN A 346 -2.08 -6.75 47.44
CA ASN A 346 -1.95 -8.04 48.12
C ASN A 346 -2.93 -9.11 47.61
N VAL A 347 -3.86 -8.77 46.71
CA VAL A 347 -4.83 -9.70 46.15
C VAL A 347 -4.18 -10.48 45.00
N THR A 348 -3.68 -11.67 45.31
CA THR A 348 -2.91 -12.49 44.35
C THR A 348 -3.74 -13.56 43.64
N THR A 349 -4.70 -14.19 44.32
CA THR A 349 -5.49 -15.30 43.78
C THR A 349 -6.97 -15.24 44.14
N ALA A 350 -7.36 -14.36 45.07
CA ALA A 350 -8.74 -14.22 45.51
C ALA A 350 -9.62 -13.56 44.45
N SER A 351 -10.92 -13.86 44.52
CA SER A 351 -11.94 -13.36 43.60
C SER A 351 -13.00 -12.56 44.35
N ASN A 352 -13.67 -11.63 43.66
CA ASN A 352 -14.72 -10.75 44.22
C ASN A 352 -14.21 -9.79 45.31
N VAL A 353 -12.94 -9.42 45.28
CA VAL A 353 -12.35 -8.45 46.21
C VAL A 353 -12.55 -7.03 45.67
N ILE A 354 -12.93 -6.10 46.55
CA ILE A 354 -13.11 -4.68 46.21
C ILE A 354 -12.16 -3.85 47.08
N CYS A 355 -11.27 -3.10 46.44
CA CYS A 355 -10.31 -2.18 47.04
C CYS A 355 -10.48 -0.79 46.40
N ILE A 356 -10.84 0.22 47.18
CA ILE A 356 -11.06 1.58 46.67
C ILE A 356 -10.33 2.58 47.57
N GLY A 357 -9.42 3.36 46.99
CA GLY A 357 -8.50 4.27 47.66
C GLY A 357 -7.04 3.94 47.37
N ALA A 358 -6.16 4.93 47.51
CA ALA A 358 -4.71 4.72 47.44
C ALA A 358 -4.23 3.88 48.64
N ASP A 359 -3.25 3.00 48.39
CA ASP A 359 -2.63 2.10 49.38
C ASP A 359 -3.61 1.15 50.10
N ILE A 360 -4.81 0.96 49.55
CA ILE A 360 -5.77 -0.02 50.08
C ILE A 360 -5.38 -1.39 49.55
N VAL A 361 -4.44 -2.04 50.23
CA VAL A 361 -3.78 -3.27 49.77
C VAL A 361 -4.70 -4.48 49.55
N GLY A 362 -5.85 -4.51 50.22
CA GLY A 362 -6.79 -5.65 50.18
C GLY A 362 -6.30 -6.90 50.90
N GLU A 363 -7.22 -7.79 51.26
CA GLU A 363 -6.88 -9.14 51.73
C GLU A 363 -7.00 -10.14 50.57
N ASN A 364 -6.09 -11.12 50.50
CA ASN A 364 -6.18 -12.21 49.53
C ASN A 364 -7.22 -13.27 49.93
N LEU A 365 -8.44 -12.82 50.21
CA LEU A 365 -9.55 -13.66 50.67
C LEU A 365 -10.79 -13.32 49.85
N ALA A 366 -11.36 -14.33 49.19
CA ALA A 366 -12.56 -14.13 48.39
C ALA A 366 -13.74 -13.72 49.28
N ASN A 367 -14.42 -12.63 48.91
CA ASN A 367 -15.66 -12.22 49.58
C ASN A 367 -16.74 -13.27 49.32
N ARG A 368 -16.95 -14.18 50.28
CA ARG A 368 -18.05 -15.14 50.21
C ARG A 368 -19.34 -14.45 50.65
N TRP A 369 -20.26 -14.27 49.71
CA TRP A 369 -21.71 -14.10 49.91
C TRP A 369 -22.12 -13.49 51.26
N LYS A 370 -21.84 -12.20 51.48
CA LYS A 370 -22.73 -11.42 52.35
C LYS A 370 -23.93 -11.05 51.48
N LYS A 371 -24.99 -11.88 51.58
CA LYS A 371 -26.30 -11.61 50.99
C LYS A 371 -26.83 -10.26 51.47
#